data_AF-A0A1V0Q0W7-F1
#
_entry.id   AF-A0A1V0Q0W7-F1
#
_cell.length_a   1.000
_cell.length_b   1.000
_cell.length_c   1.000
_cell.angle_alpha   90.00
_cell.angle_beta   90.00
_cell.angle_gamma   90.00
#
_symmetry.space_group_name_H-M   'P 1'
#
loop_
_entity.id
_entity.type
_entity.pdbx_description
1 polymer ?
#
loop_
_entity_poly.entity_id
_entity_poly.type
_entity_poly.pdbx_seq_one_letter_code
_entity_poly.pdbx_strand_id
1 'polypeptide(L)'
;MAFTLAAGYASATTVYYGEGAGNDPFPEPLLGAEALAKCDQGGGSGTCIAWEDAPEAQGGAEGDYSAAFSVVYSGNQSFGWSFDSSLVTGASNVLLPTIIAVKAANKYQIFEITGGDVSGTIDISGYQRNDISHVSFYNIAAVPLPAAGWMLIGGLGGLAAMQRRKTG
;
A
#
# COMPACT_ATOMS: atom_id res chain seq x y z
N MET A 1 34.41 -7.12 -4.65
CA MET A 1 33.60 -6.91 -5.86
C MET A 1 32.57 -5.86 -5.52
N ALA A 2 32.65 -4.68 -6.12
CA ALA A 2 31.65 -3.62 -5.93
C ALA A 2 30.52 -3.85 -6.95
N PHE A 3 29.32 -4.18 -6.46
CA PHE A 3 28.12 -4.18 -7.28
C PHE A 3 27.66 -2.73 -7.43
N THR A 4 27.83 -2.16 -8.63
CA THR A 4 27.19 -0.90 -8.99
C THR A 4 25.72 -1.20 -9.27
N LEU A 5 24.85 -0.94 -8.30
CA LEU A 5 23.41 -0.90 -8.53
C LEU A 5 23.13 0.31 -9.43
N ALA A 6 22.82 0.05 -10.70
CA ALA A 6 22.19 1.05 -11.54
C ALA A 6 20.87 1.42 -10.86
N ALA A 7 20.70 2.69 -10.51
CA ALA A 7 19.43 3.24 -10.04
C ALA A 7 18.42 3.15 -11.18
N GLY A 8 17.79 1.98 -11.32
CA GLY A 8 16.56 1.85 -12.09
C GLY A 8 15.49 2.65 -11.37
N TYR A 9 14.97 3.69 -12.02
CA TYR A 9 13.79 4.39 -11.53
C TYR A 9 12.64 3.37 -11.58
N ALA A 10 12.15 2.91 -10.43
CA ALA A 10 10.86 2.23 -10.39
C ALA A 10 9.81 3.16 -11.00
N SER A 11 9.12 2.68 -12.02
CA SER A 11 8.07 3.42 -12.71
C SER A 11 6.83 3.43 -11.82
N ALA A 12 6.68 4.49 -11.02
CA ALA A 12 5.46 4.76 -10.27
C ALA A 12 4.46 5.53 -11.17
N THR A 13 3.29 4.96 -11.44
CA THR A 13 2.21 5.66 -12.17
C THR A 13 1.18 6.17 -11.19
N THR A 14 0.73 7.43 -11.33
CA THR A 14 -0.39 7.94 -10.53
C THR A 14 -1.68 7.26 -10.94
N VAL A 15 -2.37 6.64 -9.98
CA VAL A 15 -3.63 5.93 -10.22
C VAL A 15 -4.83 6.70 -9.65
N TYR A 16 -4.63 7.47 -8.58
CA TYR A 16 -5.73 8.18 -7.94
C TYR A 16 -5.29 9.45 -7.21
N TYR A 17 -6.21 10.42 -7.17
CA TYR A 17 -6.11 11.66 -6.41
C TYR A 17 -7.40 11.86 -5.61
N GLY A 18 -7.26 12.21 -4.33
CA GLY A 18 -8.40 12.50 -3.46
C GLY A 18 -8.13 13.63 -2.48
N GLU A 19 -9.22 14.23 -2.00
CA GLU A 19 -9.23 15.17 -0.88
C GLU A 19 -9.95 14.49 0.28
N GLY A 20 -9.37 14.55 1.47
CA GLY A 20 -9.92 13.87 2.66
C GLY A 20 -9.51 14.60 3.93
N ALA A 21 -10.49 14.79 4.83
CA ALA A 21 -10.27 15.40 6.14
C ALA A 21 -9.64 14.45 7.16
N GLY A 22 -9.40 13.19 6.79
CA GLY A 22 -8.77 12.19 7.65
C GLY A 22 -7.30 12.49 7.85
N ASN A 23 -6.85 12.46 9.10
CA ASN A 23 -5.44 12.72 9.46
C ASN A 23 -4.47 11.65 8.95
N ASP A 24 -4.97 10.54 8.43
CA ASP A 24 -4.16 9.40 8.02
C ASP A 24 -4.55 8.97 6.59
N PRO A 25 -3.62 8.51 5.73
CA PRO A 25 -3.95 7.68 4.57
C PRO A 25 -4.38 6.23 4.93
N PHE A 26 -4.19 5.76 6.17
CA PHE A 26 -4.70 4.46 6.65
C PHE A 26 -6.22 4.26 6.84
N PRO A 27 -7.16 5.24 6.85
CA PRO A 27 -8.44 5.00 7.50
C PRO A 27 -9.41 4.10 6.74
N GLU A 28 -9.15 3.74 5.49
CA GLU A 28 -10.00 2.79 4.77
C GLU A 28 -9.17 1.83 3.92
N PRO A 29 -9.59 0.55 3.78
CA PRO A 29 -8.95 -0.38 2.87
C PRO A 29 -9.01 0.22 1.46
N LEU A 30 -7.88 0.77 1.03
CA LEU A 30 -7.72 1.24 -0.34
C LEU A 30 -7.88 0.04 -1.24
N LEU A 31 -9.07 -0.11 -1.83
CA LEU A 31 -9.34 -1.06 -2.90
C LEU A 31 -9.02 -2.53 -2.53
N GLY A 32 -9.16 -2.90 -1.26
CA GLY A 32 -8.82 -4.25 -0.79
C GLY A 32 -7.31 -4.53 -0.71
N ALA A 33 -6.48 -3.49 -0.65
CA ALA A 33 -5.05 -3.61 -0.38
C ALA A 33 -4.78 -3.74 1.13
N GLU A 34 -3.76 -4.53 1.47
CA GLU A 34 -3.24 -4.71 2.81
C GLU A 34 -2.16 -3.67 3.06
N ALA A 35 -2.25 -3.00 4.20
CA ALA A 35 -1.34 -1.94 4.54
C ALA A 35 -0.07 -2.53 5.19
N LEU A 36 1.10 -2.17 4.66
CA LEU A 36 2.38 -2.75 5.07
C LEU A 36 3.00 -1.91 6.19
N ALA A 37 3.34 -0.66 5.87
CA ALA A 37 3.95 0.28 6.81
C ALA A 37 3.64 1.73 6.39
N LYS A 38 3.69 2.65 7.35
CA LYS A 38 3.61 4.10 7.12
C LYS A 38 4.75 4.81 7.80
N CYS A 39 5.25 5.82 7.13
CA CYS A 39 6.06 6.86 7.70
C CYS A 39 5.16 8.05 8.10
N ASP A 40 5.07 8.35 9.41
CA ASP A 40 4.30 9.47 10.00
C ASP A 40 5.12 10.77 10.08
N GLN A 41 6.12 10.89 9.21
CA GLN A 41 6.99 12.03 9.11
C GLN A 41 7.10 12.40 7.65
N GLY A 42 7.05 13.68 7.30
CA GLY A 42 7.22 14.11 5.92
C GLY A 42 7.81 15.51 5.77
N GLY A 43 8.32 15.77 4.57
CA GLY A 43 8.86 17.07 4.17
C GLY A 43 10.30 17.30 4.64
N GLY A 44 11.00 18.24 3.99
CA GLY A 44 12.39 18.57 4.31
C GLY A 44 13.43 17.60 3.73
N SER A 45 14.60 17.52 4.37
CA SER A 45 15.70 16.63 3.98
C SER A 45 16.00 15.64 5.11
N GLY A 46 16.08 14.35 4.80
CA GLY A 46 16.48 13.33 5.78
C GLY A 46 15.71 12.03 5.63
N THR A 47 15.99 11.09 6.53
CA THR A 47 15.36 9.76 6.55
C THR A 47 14.15 9.75 7.48
N CYS A 48 13.11 9.04 7.10
CA CYS A 48 11.99 8.75 7.98
C CYS A 48 12.42 7.92 9.18
N ILE A 49 12.01 8.33 10.39
CA ILE A 49 12.26 7.60 11.64
C ILE A 49 10.97 7.25 12.40
N ALA A 50 9.83 7.81 12.00
CA ALA A 50 8.54 7.57 12.63
C ALA A 50 7.74 6.53 11.83
N TRP A 51 8.14 5.27 11.95
CA TRP A 51 7.44 4.16 11.30
C TRP A 51 6.30 3.64 12.18
N GLU A 52 5.16 3.40 11.55
CA GLU A 52 3.98 2.77 12.13
C GLU A 52 3.52 1.64 11.22
N ASP A 53 3.20 0.50 11.81
CA ASP A 53 2.55 -0.60 11.11
C ASP A 53 1.05 -0.54 11.34
N ALA A 54 0.27 -0.94 10.33
CA ALA A 54 -1.16 -1.13 10.51
C ALA A 54 -1.40 -2.43 11.30
N PRO A 55 -2.19 -2.41 12.38
CA PRO A 55 -2.58 -3.66 13.02
C PRO A 55 -3.41 -4.49 12.04
N GLU A 56 -3.18 -5.81 12.02
CA GLU A 56 -3.90 -6.76 11.15
C GLU A 56 -5.42 -6.61 11.27
N ALA A 57 -5.92 -6.36 12.49
CA ALA A 57 -7.33 -6.12 12.78
C ALA A 57 -7.93 -4.89 12.06
N GLN A 58 -7.11 -4.01 11.50
CA GLN A 58 -7.50 -2.81 10.74
C GLN A 58 -7.14 -2.93 9.25
N GLY A 59 -6.81 -4.13 8.76
CA GLY A 59 -6.41 -4.35 7.36
C GLY A 59 -4.91 -4.21 7.11
N GLY A 60 -4.10 -4.28 8.18
CA GLY A 60 -2.65 -4.44 8.06
C GLY A 60 -2.26 -5.85 7.60
N ALA A 61 -1.11 -5.96 6.95
CA ALA A 61 -0.54 -7.25 6.60
C ALA A 61 -0.09 -8.03 7.86
N GLU A 62 -0.04 -9.36 7.74
CA GLU A 62 0.56 -10.21 8.78
C GLU A 62 2.06 -9.91 8.91
N GLY A 63 2.52 -9.57 10.11
CA GLY A 63 3.92 -9.30 10.44
C GLY A 63 4.23 -7.82 10.67
N ASP A 64 5.49 -7.54 11.00
CA ASP A 64 6.05 -6.20 11.17
C ASP A 64 6.92 -5.87 9.95
N TYR A 65 6.55 -4.78 9.27
CA TYR A 65 7.19 -4.29 8.06
C TYR A 65 7.93 -2.97 8.31
N SER A 66 7.80 -2.37 9.49
CA SER A 66 8.32 -1.04 9.83
C SER A 66 9.83 -0.91 9.54
N ALA A 67 10.60 -1.95 9.85
CA ALA A 67 12.05 -1.99 9.62
C ALA A 67 12.44 -2.31 8.17
N ALA A 68 11.52 -2.86 7.39
CA ALA A 68 11.78 -3.25 6.00
C ALA A 68 11.75 -2.07 5.02
N PHE A 69 11.14 -0.95 5.40
CA PHE A 69 11.06 0.23 4.56
C PHE A 69 12.08 1.30 4.95
N SER A 70 12.55 2.03 3.93
CA SER A 70 13.31 3.27 4.10
C SER A 70 12.73 4.34 3.19
N VAL A 71 12.57 5.55 3.72
CA VAL A 71 12.14 6.74 2.98
C VAL A 71 13.15 7.84 3.24
N VAL A 72 13.70 8.40 2.17
CA VAL A 72 14.68 9.50 2.23
C VAL A 72 14.12 10.70 1.47
N TYR A 73 13.72 11.72 2.20
CA TYR A 73 13.24 12.98 1.63
C TYR A 73 14.41 13.73 0.99
N SER A 74 14.28 14.00 -0.32
CA SER A 74 15.21 14.84 -1.09
C SER A 74 14.72 16.28 -1.21
N GLY A 75 13.53 16.57 -0.71
CA GLY A 75 12.92 17.88 -0.62
C GLY A 75 11.50 17.78 -0.05
N ASN A 76 10.80 18.91 -0.03
CA ASN A 76 9.46 18.99 0.56
C ASN A 76 8.41 18.12 -0.15
N GLN A 77 8.61 17.83 -1.43
CA GLN A 77 7.64 17.16 -2.31
C GLN A 77 8.23 15.95 -3.03
N SER A 78 9.44 15.51 -2.65
CA SER A 78 10.09 14.40 -3.34
C SER A 78 10.87 13.53 -2.36
N PHE A 79 10.86 12.22 -2.57
CA PHE A 79 11.55 11.26 -1.73
C PHE A 79 11.97 10.03 -2.52
N GLY A 80 13.08 9.43 -2.10
CA GLY A 80 13.45 8.07 -2.44
C GLY A 80 12.84 7.09 -1.46
N TRP A 81 12.53 5.88 -1.92
CA TRP A 81 12.08 4.78 -1.07
C TRP A 81 12.81 3.48 -1.40
N SER A 82 12.91 2.58 -0.43
CA SER A 82 13.37 1.21 -0.64
C SER A 82 12.69 0.23 0.31
N PHE A 83 12.72 -1.05 -0.07
CA PHE A 83 12.17 -2.18 0.67
C PHE A 83 13.18 -3.32 0.75
N ASP A 84 13.39 -3.87 1.96
CA ASP A 84 14.22 -5.04 2.22
C ASP A 84 13.39 -6.13 2.92
N SER A 85 13.00 -7.15 2.15
CA SER A 85 12.19 -8.26 2.65
C SER A 85 12.85 -9.06 3.78
N SER A 86 14.18 -8.99 3.92
CA SER A 86 14.89 -9.74 4.96
C SER A 86 14.70 -9.15 6.37
N LEU A 87 14.19 -7.92 6.45
CA LEU A 87 13.93 -7.21 7.70
C LEU A 87 12.48 -7.35 8.17
N VAL A 88 11.61 -8.00 7.38
CA VAL A 88 10.23 -8.31 7.78
C VAL A 88 10.24 -9.40 8.82
N THR A 89 9.48 -9.22 9.90
CA THR A 89 9.37 -10.22 10.98
C THR A 89 7.93 -10.64 11.24
N GLY A 90 7.71 -11.85 11.74
CA GLY A 90 6.36 -12.31 12.13
C GLY A 90 5.40 -12.63 10.98
N ALA A 91 5.78 -12.43 9.72
CA ALA A 91 4.96 -12.75 8.55
C ALA A 91 5.11 -14.22 8.14
N SER A 92 3.99 -14.92 7.87
CA SER A 92 4.02 -16.25 7.24
C SER A 92 4.40 -16.20 5.76
N ASN A 93 4.04 -15.11 5.09
CA ASN A 93 4.39 -14.80 3.71
C ASN A 93 4.76 -13.31 3.61
N VAL A 94 5.96 -13.01 3.10
CA VAL A 94 6.40 -11.62 2.93
C VAL A 94 5.77 -11.02 1.69
N LEU A 95 5.05 -9.92 1.88
CA LEU A 95 4.40 -9.15 0.81
C LEU A 95 5.34 -8.08 0.27
N LEU A 96 5.30 -7.86 -1.04
CA LEU A 96 6.04 -6.78 -1.70
C LEU A 96 5.13 -5.55 -1.84
N PRO A 97 5.64 -4.31 -1.71
CA PRO A 97 4.85 -3.13 -1.97
C PRO A 97 4.41 -3.08 -3.44
N THR A 98 3.14 -2.77 -3.67
CA THR A 98 2.59 -2.53 -5.03
C THR A 98 1.94 -1.16 -5.14
N ILE A 99 1.67 -0.50 -4.00
CA ILE A 99 1.07 0.83 -3.95
C ILE A 99 1.83 1.70 -2.95
N ILE A 100 2.00 2.98 -3.29
CA ILE A 100 2.43 4.04 -2.37
C ILE A 100 1.35 5.11 -2.31
N ALA A 101 0.87 5.42 -1.11
CA ALA A 101 0.03 6.59 -0.88
C ALA A 101 0.87 7.70 -0.24
N VAL A 102 0.80 8.90 -0.79
CA VAL A 102 1.52 10.07 -0.31
C VAL A 102 0.51 11.14 0.09
N LYS A 103 0.62 11.64 1.32
CA LYS A 103 -0.26 12.68 1.85
C LYS A 103 0.49 14.00 2.02
N ALA A 104 -0.09 15.08 1.50
CA ALA A 104 0.37 16.44 1.68
C ALA A 104 -0.83 17.34 2.05
N ALA A 105 -0.81 17.89 3.27
CA ALA A 105 -1.98 18.54 3.89
C ALA A 105 -3.25 17.65 3.83
N ASN A 106 -4.40 18.18 3.37
CA ASN A 106 -5.68 17.45 3.32
C ASN A 106 -5.89 16.68 2.01
N LYS A 107 -4.80 16.35 1.32
CA LYS A 107 -4.83 15.74 0.00
C LYS A 107 -3.88 14.57 -0.05
N TYR A 108 -4.24 13.56 -0.85
CA TYR A 108 -3.39 12.40 -1.06
C TYR A 108 -3.33 12.01 -2.53
N GLN A 109 -2.21 11.37 -2.88
CA GLN A 109 -1.96 10.83 -4.20
C GLN A 109 -1.51 9.39 -4.06
N ILE A 110 -2.04 8.53 -4.93
CA ILE A 110 -1.76 7.10 -4.93
C ILE A 110 -0.98 6.76 -6.19
N PHE A 111 0.11 6.05 -5.97
CA PHE A 111 0.98 5.54 -7.00
C PHE A 111 0.91 4.03 -7.00
N GLU A 112 0.74 3.45 -8.18
CA GLU A 112 0.98 2.03 -8.40
C GLU A 112 2.44 1.84 -8.77
N ILE A 113 3.07 0.86 -8.14
CA ILE A 113 4.44 0.44 -8.38
C ILE A 113 4.39 -0.84 -9.21
N THR A 114 5.34 -0.99 -10.14
CA THR A 114 5.48 -2.26 -10.86
C THR A 114 5.80 -3.38 -9.86
N GLY A 115 5.05 -4.47 -9.92
CA GLY A 115 5.26 -5.61 -9.03
C GLY A 115 6.69 -6.14 -9.11
N GLY A 116 7.36 -6.21 -7.95
CA GLY A 116 8.76 -6.63 -7.83
C GLY A 116 9.76 -5.49 -7.71
N ASP A 117 9.35 -4.24 -7.96
CA ASP A 117 10.19 -3.08 -7.65
C ASP A 117 10.35 -2.95 -6.13
N VAL A 118 11.61 -2.81 -5.68
CA VAL A 118 11.96 -2.69 -4.26
C VAL A 118 12.58 -1.35 -3.92
N SER A 119 12.68 -0.43 -4.88
CA SER A 119 13.17 0.92 -4.62
C SER A 119 12.77 1.88 -5.73
N GLY A 120 12.59 3.15 -5.42
CA GLY A 120 12.25 4.16 -6.40
C GLY A 120 12.34 5.59 -5.88
N THR A 121 11.85 6.51 -6.69
CA THR A 121 11.72 7.92 -6.31
C THR A 121 10.34 8.40 -6.70
N ILE A 122 9.70 9.17 -5.82
CA ILE A 122 8.42 9.84 -6.08
C ILE A 122 8.63 11.34 -5.98
N ASP A 123 8.02 12.06 -6.92
CA ASP A 123 7.90 13.51 -6.90
C ASP A 123 6.43 13.92 -7.07
N ILE A 124 5.89 14.65 -6.10
CA ILE A 124 4.51 15.16 -6.11
C ILE A 124 4.43 16.64 -6.48
N SER A 125 5.54 17.27 -6.90
CA SER A 125 5.62 18.71 -7.17
C SER A 125 4.69 19.22 -8.26
N GLY A 126 4.36 18.36 -9.23
CA GLY A 126 3.36 18.66 -10.27
C GLY A 126 1.91 18.71 -9.76
N TYR A 127 1.65 18.25 -8.54
CA TYR A 127 0.31 17.97 -8.04
C TYR A 127 -0.01 18.70 -6.72
N GLN A 128 0.99 18.95 -5.87
CA GLN A 128 0.82 19.52 -4.54
C GLN A 128 1.80 20.68 -4.32
N ARG A 129 1.33 21.73 -3.67
CA ARG A 129 2.21 22.80 -3.16
C ARG A 129 2.61 22.61 -1.70
N ASN A 130 1.94 21.70 -1.00
CA ASN A 130 2.19 21.43 0.40
C ASN A 130 3.29 20.39 0.57
N ASP A 131 3.95 20.44 1.72
CA ASP A 131 4.96 19.48 2.08
C ASP A 131 4.34 18.10 2.33
N ILE A 132 5.06 17.05 1.98
CA ILE A 132 4.71 15.68 2.34
C ILE A 132 4.58 15.62 3.86
N SER A 133 3.58 14.90 4.34
CA SER A 133 3.35 14.67 5.78
C SER A 133 3.40 13.20 6.11
N HIS A 134 2.93 12.33 5.19
CA HIS A 134 2.89 10.89 5.39
C HIS A 134 3.17 10.16 4.07
N VAL A 135 3.81 9.00 4.19
CA VAL A 135 4.01 8.05 3.09
C VAL A 135 3.61 6.67 3.58
N SER A 136 2.68 6.00 2.90
CA SER A 136 2.19 4.67 3.25
C SER A 136 2.41 3.69 2.11
N PHE A 137 2.76 2.45 2.46
CA PHE A 137 3.00 1.36 1.53
C PHE A 137 1.92 0.29 1.69
N TYR A 138 1.43 -0.23 0.57
CA TYR A 138 0.42 -1.28 0.55
C TYR A 138 0.78 -2.37 -0.45
N ASN A 139 0.23 -3.57 -0.22
CA ASN A 139 0.21 -4.66 -1.18
C ASN A 139 -1.24 -4.92 -1.62
N ILE A 140 -1.50 -5.01 -2.92
CA ILE A 140 -2.75 -5.61 -3.40
C ILE A 140 -2.59 -7.11 -3.24
N ALA A 141 -3.07 -7.64 -2.12
CA ALA A 141 -3.17 -9.08 -1.95
C ALA A 141 -4.18 -9.61 -2.98
N ALA A 142 -3.79 -10.64 -3.73
CA ALA A 142 -4.72 -11.34 -4.58
C ALA A 142 -5.75 -12.02 -3.68
N VAL A 143 -6.93 -11.42 -3.53
CA VAL A 143 -8.04 -12.06 -2.80
C VAL A 143 -8.25 -13.45 -3.39
N PRO A 144 -8.10 -14.53 -2.61
CA PRO A 144 -8.31 -15.87 -3.13
C PRO A 144 -9.76 -16.01 -3.61
N LEU A 145 -9.94 -16.01 -4.92
CA LEU A 145 -11.21 -16.30 -5.59
C LEU A 145 -11.83 -17.70 -5.30
N PRO A 146 -11.18 -18.71 -4.67
CA PRO A 146 -11.85 -19.98 -4.41
C PRO A 146 -13.10 -19.86 -3.53
N ALA A 147 -13.09 -18.98 -2.52
CA ALA A 147 -14.23 -18.85 -1.60
C ALA A 147 -15.45 -18.20 -2.28
N ALA A 148 -15.23 -17.22 -3.16
CA ALA A 148 -16.29 -16.60 -3.94
C ALA A 148 -16.97 -17.59 -4.90
N GLY A 149 -16.18 -18.51 -5.50
CA GLY A 149 -16.70 -19.58 -6.35
C GLY A 149 -17.65 -20.52 -5.61
N TRP A 150 -17.27 -20.97 -4.42
CA TRP A 150 -18.12 -21.84 -3.60
C TRP A 150 -19.36 -21.12 -3.06
N MET A 151 -19.23 -19.86 -2.64
CA MET A 151 -20.37 -19.04 -2.22
C MET A 151 -21.36 -18.81 -3.37
N LEU A 152 -20.87 -18.58 -4.59
CA LEU A 152 -21.72 -18.43 -5.78
C LEU A 152 -22.46 -19.73 -6.09
N ILE A 153 -21.77 -20.87 -6.09
CA ILE A 153 -22.37 -22.18 -6.34
C ILE A 153 -23.41 -22.51 -5.24
N GLY A 154 -23.08 -22.26 -3.97
CA GLY A 154 -23.99 -22.43 -2.85
C GLY A 154 -25.23 -21.53 -2.96
N GLY A 155 -25.04 -20.27 -3.35
CA GLY A 155 -26.13 -19.30 -3.56
C GLY A 155 -27.06 -19.71 -4.71
N LEU A 156 -26.51 -20.14 -5.84
CA LEU A 156 -27.28 -20.64 -6.99
C LEU A 156 -28.02 -21.95 -6.64
N GLY A 157 -27.36 -22.86 -5.92
CA GLY A 157 -27.98 -24.10 -5.42
C GLY A 157 -29.15 -23.84 -4.47
N GLY A 158 -29.00 -22.87 -3.56
CA GLY A 158 -30.06 -22.45 -2.65
C GLY A 158 -31.26 -21.82 -3.37
N LEU A 159 -31.01 -20.98 -4.36
CA LEU A 159 -32.06 -20.38 -5.20
C LEU A 159 -32.84 -21.43 -6.00
N ALA A 160 -32.14 -22.39 -6.60
CA ALA A 160 -32.78 -23.48 -7.34
C ALA A 160 -33.65 -24.37 -6.42
N ALA A 161 -33.22 -24.62 -5.18
CA ALA A 161 -34.00 -25.37 -4.20
C ALA A 161 -35.29 -24.65 -3.79
N MET A 162 -35.25 -23.32 -3.64
CA MET A 162 -36.46 -22.53 -3.38
C MET A 162 -37.44 -22.51 -4.55
N GLN A 163 -36.94 -22.50 -5.79
CA GLN A 163 -37.80 -22.52 -6.98
C GLN A 163 -38.62 -23.83 -7.05
N ARG A 164 -38.00 -24.96 -6.70
CA ARG A 164 -38.71 -26.27 -6.65
C ARG A 164 -39.82 -26.32 -5.61
N ARG A 165 -39.71 -25.59 -4.50
CA ARG A 165 -40.76 -25.53 -3.46
C ARG A 165 -41.96 -24.67 -3.83
N LYS A 166 -41.86 -23.79 -4.83
CA LYS A 166 -42.98 -22.92 -5.24
C LYS A 166 -43.90 -23.53 -6.31
N THR A 167 -43.39 -24.51 -7.06
CA THR A 167 -44.12 -25.21 -8.13
C THR A 167 -44.64 -26.59 -7.72
N GLY A 168 -44.38 -27.02 -6.48
CA GLY A 168 -44.88 -28.28 -5.92
C GLY A 168 -45.96 -28.05 -4.88
#